data_AF-A0A968NXZ7-F1
#
_entry.id   AF-A0A968NXZ7-F1
#
_cell.length_a   1.000
_cell.length_b   1.000
_cell.length_c   1.000
_cell.angle_alpha   90.00
_cell.angle_beta   90.00
_cell.angle_gamma   90.00
#
_symmetry.space_group_name_H-M   'P 1'
#
loop_
_entity.id
_entity.type
_entity.pdbx_description
1 polymer ?
#
loop_
_entity_poly.entity_id
_entity_poly.type
_entity_poly.pdbx_seq_one_letter_code
_entity_poly.pdbx_strand_id
1 'polypeptide(L)'
;MFFIFGLAHGFMAHGEFEACSDLLLRSGGGGELFHNARVKAELGSSGMNLERLLRTVELLSRMGAYDIPVAEHGFVAAANVGDHHGGYGQFFWLRDLARVYQGLYARISLMERLASARPDVDYGPRIEKARTDARRVALALVRTLAERDWRERAVANILNPALHFGETGHSHVLKVRRMLLPFAENRPATADELAREIDWGHKQNDALSEFAHAVLDSLNHRILAVSDVPSEARINLLLLPAYFTRLQYWRMWDAGAWEEKLAARTSSIGLVTSLQERLLSGLRQEKAGFGPEYRFFGEVREGTLPLLEPSLGATAARRVLAALRPRTGARVVSRGLEFLRTHIYHECGLREALTGDHMATRCEDTAIFHLLWHPPRGLDDETALRIVSRLSVLEGASGYARYRDDWFLYGAAEAAKYADALGLSDSVAIPDGLGGYKRASAQDLALIRQEHKERTYDKNMENVVRMGGQGLEAQWTMPDAYLTSFYAELYARDGEETFLRKAFTMAAL
;
A
#
# COMPACT_ATOMS: atom_id res chain seq x y z
N MET A 1 3.45 9.26 -10.78
CA MET A 1 4.01 7.93 -11.12
C MET A 1 2.92 6.88 -11.26
N PHE A 2 2.05 6.69 -10.27
CA PHE A 2 0.98 5.68 -10.35
C PHE A 2 -0.12 5.99 -11.36
N PHE A 3 -0.40 7.28 -11.67
CA PHE A 3 -1.42 7.80 -12.60
C PHE A 3 -1.64 6.98 -13.89
N ILE A 4 -0.57 6.66 -14.62
CA ILE A 4 -0.65 5.91 -15.89
C ILE A 4 -0.77 4.40 -15.70
N PHE A 5 -0.37 3.86 -14.55
CA PHE A 5 -0.43 2.43 -14.27
C PHE A 5 -1.87 1.93 -14.05
N GLY A 6 -2.74 2.76 -13.48
CA GLY A 6 -4.14 2.41 -13.30
C GLY A 6 -4.96 2.40 -14.59
N LEU A 7 -4.77 3.41 -15.46
CA LEU A 7 -5.34 3.43 -16.82
C LEU A 7 -4.94 2.19 -17.62
N ALA A 8 -3.68 1.77 -17.51
CA ALA A 8 -3.12 0.66 -18.25
C ALA A 8 -3.61 -0.71 -17.79
N HIS A 9 -3.87 -0.86 -16.49
CA HIS A 9 -4.32 -2.12 -15.93
C HIS A 9 -5.80 -2.38 -16.24
N GLY A 10 -6.69 -1.42 -16.00
CA GLY A 10 -8.13 -1.63 -16.17
C GLY A 10 -8.64 -1.53 -17.61
N PHE A 11 -8.27 -0.51 -18.39
CA PHE A 11 -8.83 -0.34 -19.74
C PHE A 11 -8.17 -1.19 -20.80
N MET A 12 -6.85 -1.32 -20.72
CA MET A 12 -6.13 -2.01 -21.78
C MET A 12 -6.23 -3.54 -21.63
N ALA A 13 -6.47 -4.09 -20.43
CA ALA A 13 -6.64 -5.52 -20.19
C ALA A 13 -7.77 -6.19 -20.99
N HIS A 14 -8.77 -5.43 -21.44
CA HIS A 14 -10.01 -5.99 -21.96
C HIS A 14 -10.29 -5.70 -23.44
N GLY A 15 -9.37 -5.05 -24.16
CA GLY A 15 -9.48 -4.88 -25.62
C GLY A 15 -10.53 -3.87 -26.09
N GLU A 16 -11.18 -3.13 -25.19
CA GLU A 16 -12.28 -2.21 -25.50
C GLU A 16 -11.83 -0.75 -25.76
N PHE A 17 -10.72 -0.60 -26.50
CA PHE A 17 -10.08 0.71 -26.70
C PHE A 17 -10.85 1.62 -27.67
N GLU A 18 -11.57 1.07 -28.65
CA GLU A 18 -12.32 1.89 -29.62
C GLU A 18 -13.51 2.62 -28.98
N ALA A 19 -14.23 1.96 -28.06
CA ALA A 19 -15.30 2.58 -27.28
C ALA A 19 -14.78 3.71 -26.36
N CYS A 20 -13.55 3.58 -25.87
CA CYS A 20 -12.85 4.59 -25.07
C CYS A 20 -12.53 5.86 -25.87
N SER A 21 -12.12 5.72 -27.13
CA SER A 21 -11.69 6.84 -27.98
C SER A 21 -12.86 7.78 -28.34
N ASP A 22 -14.04 7.23 -28.62
CA ASP A 22 -15.22 8.01 -29.00
C ASP A 22 -15.81 8.85 -27.86
N LEU A 23 -15.62 8.39 -26.61
CA LEU A 23 -16.14 9.06 -25.43
C LEU A 23 -15.23 10.21 -24.96
N LEU A 24 -13.91 10.04 -25.12
CA LEU A 24 -12.89 11.04 -24.87
C LEU A 24 -13.00 12.27 -25.80
N LEU A 25 -13.47 12.07 -27.04
CA LEU A 25 -13.73 13.15 -27.99
C LEU A 25 -14.91 14.05 -27.57
N ARG A 26 -15.79 13.58 -26.67
CA ARG A 26 -17.01 14.29 -26.26
C ARG A 26 -16.89 15.07 -24.95
N SER A 27 -15.88 14.80 -24.11
CA SER A 27 -15.84 15.32 -22.73
C SER A 27 -15.10 16.64 -22.52
N GLY A 28 -14.41 17.19 -23.53
CA GLY A 28 -13.98 18.60 -23.58
C GLY A 28 -13.09 19.17 -22.45
N GLY A 29 -12.63 18.36 -21.49
CA GLY A 29 -12.00 18.81 -20.23
C GLY A 29 -10.50 18.53 -20.09
N GLY A 30 -9.70 18.71 -21.15
CA GLY A 30 -8.29 18.26 -21.17
C GLY A 30 -7.27 19.10 -20.37
N GLY A 31 -7.68 20.16 -19.67
CA GLY A 31 -6.76 21.17 -19.14
C GLY A 31 -6.17 20.90 -17.74
N GLU A 32 -6.71 19.96 -16.96
CA GLU A 32 -6.39 19.87 -15.51
C GLU A 32 -5.67 18.58 -15.10
N LEU A 33 -5.70 17.58 -15.97
CA LEU A 33 -5.09 16.26 -15.95
C LEU A 33 -3.71 16.04 -15.27
N PHE A 34 -2.89 17.08 -15.11
CA PHE A 34 -1.54 16.94 -14.54
C PHE A 34 -1.09 18.21 -13.82
N HIS A 35 -0.66 18.07 -12.56
CA HIS A 35 0.05 19.13 -11.82
C HIS A 35 1.41 19.49 -12.42
N ASN A 36 1.95 18.66 -13.32
CA ASN A 36 3.17 18.99 -14.06
C ASN A 36 2.83 19.92 -15.24
N ALA A 37 3.20 21.19 -15.14
CA ALA A 37 2.93 22.23 -16.15
C ALA A 37 3.38 21.84 -17.57
N ARG A 38 4.44 21.02 -17.70
CA ARG A 38 4.95 20.54 -19.00
C ARG A 38 4.09 19.43 -19.59
N VAL A 39 3.56 18.55 -18.74
CA VAL A 39 2.60 17.51 -19.18
C VAL A 39 1.25 18.14 -19.52
N LYS A 40 0.81 19.12 -18.72
CA LYS A 40 -0.39 19.93 -18.98
C LYS A 40 -0.30 20.68 -20.33
N ALA A 41 0.86 21.25 -20.64
CA ALA A 41 1.10 21.92 -21.92
C ALA A 41 1.06 20.97 -23.13
N GLU A 42 1.54 19.73 -22.99
CA GLU A 42 1.47 18.70 -24.04
C GLU A 42 0.04 18.18 -24.27
N LEU A 43 -0.80 18.17 -23.24
CA LEU A 43 -2.15 17.60 -23.32
C LEU A 43 -3.21 18.56 -23.85
N GLY A 44 -3.04 19.86 -23.64
CA GLY A 44 -3.88 20.90 -24.24
C GLY A 44 -5.38 20.82 -23.90
N SER A 45 -6.17 21.77 -24.41
CA SER A 45 -7.61 21.88 -24.16
C SER A 45 -8.49 20.89 -24.95
N SER A 46 -7.90 20.07 -25.82
CA SER A 46 -8.61 19.27 -26.85
C SER A 46 -8.98 17.84 -26.40
N GLY A 47 -8.82 17.50 -25.12
CA GLY A 47 -9.08 16.16 -24.59
C GLY A 47 -7.92 15.17 -24.77
N MET A 48 -7.96 14.06 -24.04
CA MET A 48 -6.96 12.99 -24.10
C MET A 48 -7.36 11.98 -25.19
N ASN A 49 -6.44 11.54 -26.05
CA ASN A 49 -6.67 10.43 -26.99
C ASN A 49 -5.51 9.43 -26.87
N LEU A 50 -5.57 8.27 -27.56
CA LEU A 50 -4.51 7.26 -27.49
C LEU A 50 -3.15 7.90 -27.73
N GLU A 51 -3.00 8.62 -28.82
CA GLU A 51 -1.73 9.19 -29.23
C GLU A 51 -1.16 10.14 -28.17
N ARG A 52 -2.00 10.98 -27.56
CA ARG A 52 -1.61 11.88 -26.47
C ARG A 52 -1.25 11.12 -25.20
N LEU A 53 -2.03 10.13 -24.81
CA LEU A 53 -1.70 9.27 -23.67
C LEU A 53 -0.34 8.59 -23.89
N LEU A 54 -0.12 8.01 -25.07
CA LEU A 54 1.14 7.39 -25.47
C LEU A 54 2.31 8.40 -25.39
N ARG A 55 2.14 9.62 -25.92
CA ARG A 55 3.14 10.71 -25.86
C ARG A 55 3.42 11.15 -24.43
N THR A 56 2.41 11.25 -23.58
CA THR A 56 2.56 11.59 -22.15
C THR A 56 3.30 10.49 -21.40
N VAL A 57 2.97 9.23 -21.65
CA VAL A 57 3.71 8.09 -21.08
C VAL A 57 5.18 8.14 -21.52
N GLU A 58 5.43 8.40 -22.81
CA GLU A 58 6.78 8.51 -23.36
C GLU A 58 7.55 9.70 -22.77
N LEU A 59 6.90 10.86 -22.61
CA LEU A 59 7.48 12.04 -21.96
C LEU A 59 7.89 11.71 -20.52
N LEU A 60 6.98 11.14 -19.74
CA LEU A 60 7.25 10.75 -18.35
C LEU A 60 8.35 9.69 -18.27
N SER A 61 8.39 8.75 -19.22
CA SER A 61 9.47 7.77 -19.30
C SER A 61 10.81 8.42 -19.63
N ARG A 62 10.85 9.43 -20.50
CA ARG A 62 12.07 10.19 -20.82
C ARG A 62 12.53 11.07 -19.67
N MET A 63 11.59 11.55 -18.84
CA MET A 63 11.88 12.31 -17.63
C MET A 63 12.37 11.45 -16.46
N GLY A 64 12.48 10.12 -16.64
CA GLY A 64 12.84 9.21 -15.56
C GLY A 64 11.77 9.10 -14.47
N ALA A 65 10.53 9.53 -14.74
CA ALA A 65 9.44 9.55 -13.76
C ALA A 65 9.02 8.15 -13.28
N TYR A 66 9.53 7.10 -13.94
CA TYR A 66 9.32 5.69 -13.59
C TYR A 66 10.58 5.00 -13.07
N ASP A 67 11.71 5.71 -12.99
CA ASP A 67 12.99 5.12 -12.60
C ASP A 67 13.08 5.08 -11.08
N ILE A 68 12.52 4.00 -10.54
CA ILE A 68 12.65 3.64 -9.14
C ILE A 68 14.07 3.09 -8.96
N PRO A 69 14.88 3.62 -8.03
CA PRO A 69 16.23 3.12 -7.77
C PRO A 69 16.13 1.78 -7.03
N VAL A 70 16.07 0.69 -7.80
CA VAL A 70 16.13 -0.67 -7.29
C VAL A 70 17.59 -1.06 -7.09
N ALA A 71 17.98 -1.37 -5.85
CA ALA A 71 19.32 -1.85 -5.56
C ALA A 71 19.59 -3.20 -6.26
N GLU A 72 20.86 -3.59 -6.38
CA GLU A 72 21.24 -4.85 -7.03
C GLU A 72 20.51 -6.07 -6.43
N HIS A 73 20.32 -6.07 -5.11
CA HIS A 73 19.60 -7.12 -4.37
C HIS A 73 18.10 -6.89 -4.23
N GLY A 74 17.53 -5.92 -4.96
CA GLY A 74 16.09 -5.70 -5.06
C GLY A 74 15.45 -4.89 -3.95
N PHE A 75 16.20 -4.48 -2.94
CA PHE A 75 15.69 -3.62 -1.88
C PHE A 75 15.63 -2.17 -2.34
N VAL A 76 14.64 -1.44 -1.83
CA VAL A 76 14.34 -0.06 -2.19
C VAL A 76 14.15 0.71 -0.90
N ALA A 77 14.87 1.83 -0.75
CA ALA A 77 14.67 2.73 0.37
C ALA A 77 13.26 3.33 0.31
N ALA A 78 12.62 3.56 1.47
CA ALA A 78 11.32 4.21 1.47
C ALA A 78 11.35 5.63 0.89
N ALA A 79 12.49 6.32 0.99
CA ALA A 79 12.69 7.62 0.38
C ALA A 79 14.14 7.83 -0.07
N ASN A 80 14.34 8.42 -1.25
CA ASN A 80 15.66 8.69 -1.84
C ASN A 80 16.20 10.09 -1.47
N VAL A 81 16.07 10.44 -0.20
CA VAL A 81 16.44 11.76 0.34
C VAL A 81 17.60 11.52 1.29
N GLY A 82 18.75 12.17 1.05
CA GLY A 82 20.06 11.96 1.71
C GLY A 82 20.09 11.95 3.25
N ASP A 83 20.97 12.72 3.90
CA ASP A 83 21.09 12.77 5.37
C ASP A 83 19.91 13.50 6.05
N HIS A 84 18.67 13.15 5.73
CA HIS A 84 17.50 13.72 6.40
C HIS A 84 17.30 13.14 7.80
N HIS A 85 16.90 14.02 8.72
CA HIS A 85 16.66 13.76 10.14
C HIS A 85 15.65 12.64 10.47
N GLY A 86 14.88 12.15 9.50
CA GLY A 86 13.91 11.05 9.68
C GLY A 86 14.46 9.65 9.37
N GLY A 87 15.65 9.53 8.77
CA GLY A 87 16.29 8.23 8.50
C GLY A 87 15.59 7.34 7.46
N TYR A 88 14.54 7.79 6.75
CA TYR A 88 13.79 6.98 5.78
C TYR A 88 14.65 6.34 4.68
N GLY A 89 15.75 7.01 4.27
CA GLY A 89 16.72 6.46 3.32
C GLY A 89 17.50 5.24 3.84
N GLN A 90 17.48 5.01 5.15
CA GLN A 90 18.21 3.92 5.82
C GLN A 90 17.36 2.67 6.04
N PHE A 91 16.06 2.75 5.74
CA PHE A 91 15.11 1.66 5.98
C PHE A 91 14.34 1.32 4.71
N PHE A 92 13.82 0.09 4.68
CA PHE A 92 12.74 -0.30 3.78
C PHE A 92 11.56 -0.83 4.60
N TRP A 93 10.37 -0.69 4.02
CA TRP A 93 9.12 -1.20 4.57
C TRP A 93 8.57 -2.27 3.64
N LEU A 94 7.94 -3.30 4.20
CA LEU A 94 7.37 -4.38 3.41
C LEU A 94 6.22 -3.92 2.52
N ARG A 95 5.40 -2.99 3.03
CA ARG A 95 4.34 -2.32 2.29
C ARG A 95 4.91 -1.63 1.05
N ASP A 96 5.88 -0.74 1.26
CA ASP A 96 6.49 0.04 0.19
C ASP A 96 7.17 -0.85 -0.85
N LEU A 97 7.86 -1.90 -0.42
CA LEU A 97 8.50 -2.87 -1.31
C LEU A 97 7.46 -3.62 -2.16
N ALA A 98 6.34 -4.03 -1.56
CA ALA A 98 5.21 -4.61 -2.28
C ALA A 98 4.61 -3.63 -3.31
N ARG A 99 4.49 -2.35 -2.96
CA ARG A 99 3.99 -1.30 -3.87
C ARG A 99 4.93 -0.99 -5.01
N VAL A 100 6.23 -0.98 -4.75
CA VAL A 100 7.25 -0.84 -5.80
C VAL A 100 7.15 -2.02 -6.78
N TYR A 101 7.04 -3.25 -6.28
CA TYR A 101 6.85 -4.42 -7.15
C TYR A 101 5.61 -4.27 -8.05
N GLN A 102 4.46 -3.90 -7.48
CA GLN A 102 3.23 -3.70 -8.23
C GLN A 102 3.36 -2.60 -9.29
N GLY A 103 3.98 -1.47 -8.94
CA GLY A 103 4.24 -0.38 -9.88
C GLY A 103 5.17 -0.79 -11.03
N LEU A 104 6.23 -1.54 -10.74
CA LEU A 104 7.13 -2.08 -11.76
C LEU A 104 6.43 -3.09 -12.68
N TYR A 105 5.56 -3.95 -12.15
CA TYR A 105 4.78 -4.86 -12.97
C TYR A 105 3.79 -4.12 -13.88
N ALA A 106 3.07 -3.14 -13.34
CA ALA A 106 2.18 -2.31 -14.14
C ALA A 106 2.94 -1.55 -15.26
N ARG A 107 4.19 -1.14 -15.00
CA ARG A 107 5.10 -0.57 -16.01
C ARG A 107 5.40 -1.54 -17.14
N ILE A 108 5.70 -2.79 -16.82
CA ILE A 108 5.94 -3.84 -17.83
C ILE A 108 4.69 -3.99 -18.70
N SER A 109 3.53 -4.22 -18.08
CA SER A 109 2.28 -4.43 -18.81
C SER A 109 1.90 -3.25 -19.70
N LEU A 110 2.09 -2.03 -19.22
CA LEU A 110 1.91 -0.83 -20.02
C LEU A 110 2.86 -0.83 -21.22
N MET A 111 4.17 -0.99 -21.01
CA MET A 111 5.17 -0.89 -22.07
C MET A 111 5.00 -1.97 -23.15
N GLU A 112 4.58 -3.18 -22.78
CA GLU A 112 4.27 -4.25 -23.75
C GLU A 112 3.11 -3.87 -24.68
N ARG A 113 2.12 -3.16 -24.14
CA ARG A 113 1.00 -2.66 -24.92
C ARG A 113 1.41 -1.50 -25.81
N LEU A 114 2.24 -0.59 -25.29
CA LEU A 114 2.84 0.49 -26.12
C LEU A 114 3.63 -0.11 -27.27
N ALA A 115 4.44 -1.14 -27.02
CA ALA A 115 5.23 -1.82 -28.06
C ALA A 115 4.34 -2.44 -29.14
N SER A 116 3.18 -3.00 -28.73
CA SER A 116 2.19 -3.54 -29.65
C SER A 116 1.50 -2.44 -30.48
N ALA A 117 1.21 -1.29 -29.87
CA ALA A 117 0.55 -0.16 -30.54
C ALA A 117 1.50 0.71 -31.39
N ARG A 118 2.79 0.73 -31.07
CA ARG A 118 3.85 1.54 -31.70
C ARG A 118 5.06 0.68 -32.03
N PRO A 119 4.95 -0.22 -33.04
CA PRO A 119 6.04 -1.10 -33.44
C PRO A 119 7.24 -0.33 -34.02
N ASP A 120 7.07 0.95 -34.34
CA ASP A 120 8.13 1.87 -34.78
C ASP A 120 9.06 2.32 -33.65
N VAL A 121 8.68 2.11 -32.39
CA VAL A 121 9.45 2.49 -31.20
C VAL A 121 9.96 1.23 -30.49
N ASP A 122 11.27 1.12 -30.31
CA ASP A 122 11.86 0.01 -29.56
C ASP A 122 11.68 0.21 -28.04
N TYR A 123 10.67 -0.44 -27.48
CA TYR A 123 10.46 -0.52 -26.04
C TYR A 123 11.20 -1.68 -25.37
N GLY A 124 11.83 -2.59 -26.14
CA GLY A 124 12.45 -3.82 -25.65
C GLY A 124 13.40 -3.59 -24.47
N PRO A 125 14.39 -2.69 -24.58
CA PRO A 125 15.32 -2.40 -23.49
C PRO A 125 14.64 -1.89 -22.20
N ARG A 126 13.55 -1.11 -22.33
CA ARG A 126 12.82 -0.56 -21.18
C ARG A 126 11.97 -1.63 -20.48
N ILE A 127 11.33 -2.50 -21.27
CA ILE A 127 10.58 -3.66 -20.77
C ILE A 127 11.54 -4.59 -20.03
N GLU A 128 12.70 -4.91 -20.62
CA GLU A 128 13.68 -5.81 -20.02
C GLU A 128 14.24 -5.26 -18.70
N LYS A 129 14.56 -3.95 -18.66
CA LYS A 129 14.96 -3.29 -17.41
C LYS A 129 13.87 -3.38 -16.34
N ALA A 130 12.62 -3.05 -16.68
CA ALA A 130 11.51 -3.10 -15.74
C ALA A 130 11.25 -4.54 -15.25
N ARG A 131 11.37 -5.55 -16.13
CA ARG A 131 11.30 -6.98 -15.77
C ARG A 131 12.41 -7.39 -14.81
N THR A 132 13.64 -6.97 -15.09
CA THR A 132 14.81 -7.21 -14.22
C THR A 132 14.60 -6.59 -12.85
N ASP A 133 14.18 -5.33 -12.79
CA ASP A 133 13.93 -4.61 -11.53
C ASP A 133 12.77 -5.24 -10.75
N ALA A 134 11.66 -5.58 -11.41
CA ALA A 134 10.53 -6.27 -10.78
C ALA A 134 10.94 -7.64 -10.22
N ARG A 135 11.77 -8.39 -10.95
CA ARG A 135 12.31 -9.69 -10.50
C ARG A 135 13.21 -9.53 -9.28
N ARG A 136 14.10 -8.54 -9.28
CA ARG A 136 14.95 -8.23 -8.12
C ARG A 136 14.11 -7.94 -6.87
N VAL A 137 13.12 -7.06 -6.99
CA VAL A 137 12.21 -6.72 -5.87
C VAL A 137 11.44 -7.96 -5.41
N ALA A 138 10.93 -8.77 -6.33
CA ALA A 138 10.23 -10.01 -5.97
C ALA A 138 11.12 -11.01 -5.22
N LEU A 139 12.39 -11.15 -5.62
CA LEU A 139 13.38 -11.96 -4.90
C LEU A 139 13.71 -11.37 -3.52
N ALA A 140 13.75 -10.04 -3.38
CA ALA A 140 13.93 -9.38 -2.07
C ALA A 140 12.76 -9.66 -1.13
N LEU A 141 11.51 -9.66 -1.63
CA LEU A 141 10.33 -10.06 -0.87
C LEU A 141 10.45 -11.50 -0.37
N VAL A 142 10.82 -12.44 -1.26
CA VAL A 142 11.03 -13.86 -0.90
C VAL A 142 12.16 -14.04 0.12
N ARG A 143 13.29 -13.34 -0.06
CA ARG A 143 14.42 -13.37 0.86
C ARG A 143 14.00 -12.92 2.26
N THR A 144 13.20 -11.87 2.37
CA THR A 144 12.67 -11.37 3.64
C THR A 144 11.71 -12.38 4.27
N LEU A 145 10.84 -13.00 3.47
CA LEU A 145 9.93 -14.04 3.93
C LEU A 145 10.67 -15.29 4.42
N ALA A 146 11.83 -15.61 3.85
CA ALA A 146 12.63 -16.78 4.20
C ALA A 146 13.42 -16.64 5.51
N GLU A 147 13.47 -15.45 6.11
CA GLU A 147 14.31 -15.22 7.28
C GLU A 147 13.93 -16.08 8.50
N ARG A 148 14.95 -16.42 9.28
CA ARG A 148 14.77 -17.18 10.53
C ARG A 148 14.07 -16.36 11.61
N ASP A 149 14.43 -15.09 11.78
CA ASP A 149 13.81 -14.17 12.75
C ASP A 149 12.29 -14.03 12.50
N TRP A 150 11.89 -13.97 11.22
CA TRP A 150 10.48 -14.01 10.83
C TRP A 150 9.76 -15.24 11.37
N ARG A 151 10.34 -16.43 11.17
CA ARG A 151 9.80 -17.70 11.64
C ARG A 151 9.65 -17.72 13.16
N GLU A 152 10.71 -17.35 13.87
CA GLU A 152 10.76 -17.39 15.33
C GLU A 152 9.70 -16.48 15.95
N ARG A 153 9.54 -15.25 15.44
CA ARG A 153 8.52 -14.29 15.87
C ARG A 153 7.10 -14.76 15.59
N ALA A 154 6.85 -15.28 14.39
CA ALA A 154 5.53 -15.83 14.04
C ALA A 154 5.17 -17.01 14.97
N VAL A 155 6.08 -17.97 15.15
CA VAL A 155 5.86 -19.13 16.02
C VAL A 155 5.63 -18.70 17.47
N ALA A 156 6.43 -17.77 17.99
CA ALA A 156 6.28 -17.25 19.34
C ALA A 156 4.88 -16.67 19.57
N ASN A 157 4.36 -15.86 18.65
CA ASN A 157 3.01 -15.29 18.76
C ASN A 157 1.89 -16.31 18.52
N ILE A 158 2.12 -17.32 17.66
CA ILE A 158 1.16 -18.43 17.47
C ILE A 158 0.99 -19.22 18.76
N LEU A 159 2.10 -19.50 19.45
CA LEU A 159 2.10 -20.23 20.72
C LEU A 159 1.58 -19.36 21.87
N ASN A 160 2.04 -18.11 21.95
CA ASN A 160 1.71 -17.16 23.00
C ASN A 160 1.25 -15.80 22.43
N PRO A 161 -0.05 -15.61 22.13
CA PRO A 161 -0.56 -14.35 21.60
C PRO A 161 -0.47 -13.20 22.61
N ALA A 162 -0.25 -13.46 23.91
CA ALA A 162 -0.09 -12.40 24.91
C ALA A 162 1.16 -11.54 24.64
N LEU A 163 2.16 -12.09 23.94
CA LEU A 163 3.33 -11.32 23.46
C LEU A 163 2.92 -10.14 22.60
N HIS A 164 1.86 -10.27 21.80
CA HIS A 164 1.37 -9.19 20.96
C HIS A 164 0.72 -8.08 21.79
N PHE A 165 -0.05 -8.44 22.81
CA PHE A 165 -0.91 -7.50 23.55
C PHE A 165 -0.23 -6.81 24.74
N GLY A 166 0.99 -7.23 25.10
CA GLY A 166 1.79 -6.56 26.13
C GLY A 166 2.33 -5.19 25.69
N GLU A 167 2.86 -4.44 26.65
CA GLU A 167 3.46 -3.10 26.45
C GLU A 167 4.60 -3.13 25.42
N THR A 168 5.45 -4.15 25.49
CA THR A 168 6.54 -4.38 24.53
C THR A 168 6.10 -5.13 23.28
N GLY A 169 4.80 -5.35 23.06
CA GLY A 169 4.34 -6.23 21.99
C GLY A 169 4.74 -5.78 20.59
N HIS A 170 5.04 -4.50 20.39
CA HIS A 170 5.57 -3.98 19.12
C HIS A 170 6.95 -4.56 18.76
N SER A 171 7.78 -4.94 19.75
CA SER A 171 9.10 -5.52 19.52
C SER A 171 9.09 -7.05 19.38
N HIS A 172 7.97 -7.72 19.62
CA HIS A 172 7.83 -9.17 19.56
C HIS A 172 7.08 -9.68 18.33
N VAL A 173 6.53 -8.79 17.52
CA VAL A 173 5.80 -9.14 16.29
C VAL A 173 6.74 -9.27 15.09
N LEU A 174 6.18 -9.72 13.97
CA LEU A 174 6.85 -9.72 12.67
C LEU A 174 7.28 -8.29 12.30
N LYS A 175 8.55 -8.11 11.94
CA LYS A 175 9.10 -6.81 11.58
C LYS A 175 8.63 -6.41 10.18
N VAL A 176 7.99 -5.24 10.09
CA VAL A 176 7.52 -4.64 8.83
C VAL A 176 8.45 -3.55 8.27
N ARG A 177 9.40 -3.10 9.10
CA ARG A 177 10.45 -2.13 8.76
C ARG A 177 11.80 -2.76 9.08
N ARG A 178 12.77 -2.59 8.20
CA ARG A 178 14.13 -3.14 8.37
C ARG A 178 15.18 -2.16 7.88
N MET A 179 16.38 -2.24 8.44
CA MET A 179 17.53 -1.50 7.95
C MET A 179 17.83 -1.94 6.52
N LEU A 180 18.00 -1.00 5.60
CA LEU A 180 18.27 -1.27 4.19
C LEU A 180 19.68 -1.81 3.96
N LEU A 181 20.68 -1.18 4.59
CA LEU A 181 22.08 -1.39 4.28
C LEU A 181 22.54 -2.85 4.43
N PRO A 182 22.19 -3.60 5.51
CA PRO A 182 22.59 -5.00 5.64
C PRO A 182 22.07 -5.89 4.50
N PHE A 183 20.87 -5.60 4.01
CA PHE A 183 20.27 -6.35 2.91
C PHE A 183 20.87 -5.97 1.56
N ALA A 184 21.09 -4.68 1.34
CA ALA A 184 21.71 -4.12 0.13
C ALA A 184 23.18 -4.55 -0.03
N GLU A 185 23.91 -4.75 1.07
CA GLU A 185 25.30 -5.23 1.08
C GLU A 185 25.42 -6.74 1.31
N ASN A 186 24.29 -7.43 1.47
CA ASN A 186 24.24 -8.86 1.77
C ASN A 186 25.11 -9.29 2.96
N ARG A 187 25.02 -8.55 4.07
CA ARG A 187 25.74 -8.82 5.32
C ARG A 187 24.80 -8.92 6.51
N PRO A 188 25.24 -9.51 7.64
CA PRO A 188 24.52 -9.40 8.90
C PRO A 188 24.39 -7.93 9.34
N ALA A 189 23.27 -7.61 10.00
CA ALA A 189 23.08 -6.32 10.67
C ALA A 189 23.96 -6.25 11.93
N THR A 190 24.50 -5.07 12.23
CA THR A 190 25.20 -4.79 13.49
C THR A 190 24.20 -4.69 14.65
N ALA A 191 24.70 -4.69 15.89
CA ALA A 191 23.87 -4.51 17.08
C ALA A 191 23.11 -3.18 17.05
N ASP A 192 23.77 -2.09 16.64
CA ASP A 192 23.17 -0.76 16.54
C ASP A 192 22.08 -0.71 15.46
N GLU A 193 22.32 -1.34 14.31
CA GLU A 193 21.32 -1.45 13.24
C GLU A 193 20.08 -2.22 13.70
N LEU A 194 20.26 -3.33 14.42
CA LEU A 194 19.15 -4.10 14.99
C LEU A 194 18.38 -3.32 16.06
N ALA A 195 19.07 -2.56 16.91
CA ALA A 195 18.43 -1.74 17.94
C ALA A 195 17.50 -0.69 17.32
N ARG A 196 17.92 -0.07 16.21
CA ARG A 196 17.12 0.91 15.47
C ARG A 196 15.90 0.31 14.77
N GLU A 197 15.94 -0.97 14.41
CA GLU A 197 14.74 -1.66 13.91
C GLU A 197 13.69 -1.82 15.01
N ILE A 198 14.10 -2.20 16.23
CA ILE A 198 13.20 -2.58 17.34
C ILE A 198 12.31 -1.43 17.81
N ASP A 199 12.81 -0.19 17.77
CA ASP A 199 12.12 1.01 18.26
C ASP A 199 11.02 1.51 17.31
N TRP A 200 10.24 0.60 16.72
CA TRP A 200 9.20 0.93 15.75
C TRP A 200 7.87 0.22 16.02
N GLY A 201 6.80 0.87 15.55
CA GLY A 201 5.44 0.33 15.56
C GLY A 201 5.25 -0.81 14.54
N HIS A 202 5.85 -1.98 14.77
CA HIS A 202 5.77 -3.11 13.82
C HIS A 202 4.42 -3.81 13.75
N LYS A 203 3.46 -3.43 14.61
CA LYS A 203 2.09 -3.94 14.54
C LYS A 203 1.40 -3.31 13.33
N GLN A 204 1.62 -3.84 12.12
CA GLN A 204 1.00 -3.37 10.88
C GLN A 204 0.59 -4.57 10.02
N ASN A 205 -0.67 -5.00 10.10
CA ASN A 205 -1.06 -6.19 9.36
C ASN A 205 -1.33 -5.93 7.88
N ASP A 206 -1.63 -4.68 7.52
CA ASP A 206 -1.69 -4.22 6.14
C ASP A 206 -0.37 -4.53 5.43
N ALA A 207 0.75 -4.13 6.00
CA ALA A 207 2.08 -4.35 5.44
C ALA A 207 2.41 -5.84 5.29
N LEU A 208 2.12 -6.67 6.31
CA LEU A 208 2.32 -8.12 6.25
C LEU A 208 1.46 -8.77 5.15
N SER A 209 0.23 -8.28 4.97
CA SER A 209 -0.71 -8.85 4.02
C SER A 209 -0.36 -8.48 2.58
N GLU A 210 -0.10 -7.20 2.32
CA GLU A 210 0.33 -6.71 1.01
C GLU A 210 1.63 -7.35 0.55
N PHE A 211 2.58 -7.49 1.47
CA PHE A 211 3.83 -8.20 1.26
C PHE A 211 3.62 -9.64 0.76
N ALA A 212 2.77 -10.40 1.46
CA ALA A 212 2.49 -11.78 1.07
C ALA A 212 1.70 -11.87 -0.24
N HIS A 213 0.78 -10.93 -0.48
CA HIS A 213 0.11 -10.80 -1.76
C HIS A 213 1.10 -10.54 -2.91
N ALA A 214 2.05 -9.62 -2.74
CA ALA A 214 3.04 -9.31 -3.77
C ALA A 214 3.94 -10.51 -4.11
N VAL A 215 4.28 -11.36 -3.13
CA VAL A 215 4.97 -12.64 -3.41
C VAL A 215 4.10 -13.54 -4.29
N LEU A 216 2.82 -13.72 -3.96
CA LEU A 216 1.92 -14.56 -4.76
C LEU A 216 1.62 -13.96 -6.15
N ASP A 217 1.48 -12.65 -6.25
CA ASP A 217 1.32 -11.93 -7.50
C ASP A 217 2.53 -12.14 -8.40
N SER A 218 3.75 -12.10 -7.86
CA SER A 218 4.96 -12.32 -8.64
C SER A 218 5.04 -13.70 -9.29
N LEU A 219 4.45 -14.72 -8.67
CA LEU A 219 4.27 -16.03 -9.29
C LEU A 219 3.25 -15.97 -10.42
N ASN A 220 2.06 -15.40 -10.18
CA ASN A 220 1.01 -15.27 -11.21
C ASN A 220 1.46 -14.49 -12.43
N HIS A 221 2.20 -13.42 -12.20
CA HIS A 221 2.76 -12.54 -13.21
C HIS A 221 3.95 -13.17 -13.95
N ARG A 222 4.38 -14.39 -13.54
CA ARG A 222 5.55 -15.10 -14.08
C ARG A 222 6.86 -14.29 -13.95
N ILE A 223 6.92 -13.39 -12.96
CA ILE A 223 8.15 -12.70 -12.60
C ILE A 223 9.04 -13.61 -11.75
N LEU A 224 8.42 -14.38 -10.87
CA LEU A 224 9.05 -15.50 -10.17
C LEU A 224 8.60 -16.84 -10.77
N ALA A 225 9.52 -17.78 -10.79
CA ALA A 225 9.24 -19.20 -10.91
C ALA A 225 8.92 -19.79 -9.53
N VAL A 226 8.22 -20.92 -9.49
CA VAL A 226 7.90 -21.63 -8.24
C VAL A 226 9.18 -22.05 -7.48
N SER A 227 10.25 -22.39 -8.21
CA SER A 227 11.56 -22.72 -7.66
C SER A 227 12.28 -21.54 -7.01
N ASP A 228 11.90 -20.30 -7.33
CA ASP A 228 12.49 -19.11 -6.70
C ASP A 228 12.03 -18.94 -5.24
N VAL A 229 10.96 -19.63 -4.82
CA VAL A 229 10.43 -19.58 -3.45
C VAL A 229 10.90 -20.81 -2.67
N PRO A 230 11.94 -20.70 -1.82
CA PRO A 230 12.51 -21.83 -1.10
C PRO A 230 11.57 -22.34 0.00
N SER A 231 11.82 -23.56 0.48
CA SER A 231 10.99 -24.22 1.51
C SER A 231 10.81 -23.37 2.76
N GLU A 232 11.84 -22.63 3.18
CA GLU A 232 11.80 -21.72 4.32
C GLU A 232 10.76 -20.62 4.14
N ALA A 233 10.73 -20.00 2.96
CA ALA A 233 9.74 -18.98 2.62
C ALA A 233 8.33 -19.58 2.52
N ARG A 234 8.20 -20.78 1.93
CA ARG A 234 6.92 -21.51 1.85
C ARG A 234 6.36 -21.82 3.25
N ILE A 235 7.19 -22.30 4.17
CA ILE A 235 6.81 -22.55 5.57
C ILE A 235 6.38 -21.25 6.24
N ASN A 236 7.19 -20.19 6.11
CA ASN A 236 6.92 -18.90 6.74
C ASN A 236 5.63 -18.25 6.20
N LEU A 237 5.30 -18.44 4.92
CA LEU A 237 4.02 -18.02 4.34
C LEU A 237 2.83 -18.72 5.03
N LEU A 238 2.95 -20.02 5.31
CA LEU A 238 1.92 -20.81 6.00
C LEU A 238 1.75 -20.44 7.48
N LEU A 239 2.71 -19.74 8.08
CA LEU A 239 2.57 -19.23 9.45
C LEU A 239 1.56 -18.08 9.53
N LEU A 240 1.41 -17.27 8.47
CA LEU A 240 0.56 -16.09 8.48
C LEU A 240 -0.91 -16.41 8.80
N PRO A 241 -1.57 -17.42 8.16
CA PRO A 241 -2.92 -17.82 8.54
C PRO A 241 -3.09 -18.12 10.03
N ALA A 242 -2.11 -18.83 10.62
CA ALA A 242 -2.14 -19.21 12.02
C ALA A 242 -1.87 -18.01 12.94
N TYR A 243 -0.89 -17.17 12.58
CA TYR A 243 -0.56 -15.94 13.28
C TYR A 243 -1.80 -15.03 13.41
N PHE A 244 -2.43 -14.67 12.28
CA PHE A 244 -3.62 -13.82 12.28
C PHE A 244 -4.83 -14.46 12.97
N THR A 245 -5.00 -15.78 12.83
CA THR A 245 -6.07 -16.52 13.53
C THR A 245 -5.88 -16.48 15.04
N ARG A 246 -4.65 -16.67 15.51
CA ARG A 246 -4.32 -16.72 16.95
C ARG A 246 -4.45 -15.35 17.61
N LEU A 247 -4.10 -14.30 16.89
CA LEU A 247 -4.24 -12.92 17.34
C LEU A 247 -5.66 -12.37 17.17
N GLN A 248 -6.57 -13.12 16.53
CA GLN A 248 -7.91 -12.65 16.21
C GLN A 248 -7.85 -11.31 15.48
N TYR A 249 -7.20 -11.26 14.31
CA TYR A 249 -6.87 -10.02 13.60
C TYR A 249 -8.05 -9.03 13.48
N TRP A 250 -9.30 -9.51 13.38
CA TRP A 250 -10.53 -8.69 13.34
C TRP A 250 -10.85 -7.95 14.65
N ARG A 251 -10.08 -8.16 15.72
CA ARG A 251 -10.16 -7.47 17.02
C ARG A 251 -8.86 -6.80 17.40
N MET A 252 -7.81 -6.98 16.60
CA MET A 252 -6.47 -6.57 16.98
C MET A 252 -6.26 -5.10 16.67
N TRP A 253 -5.54 -4.40 17.55
CA TRP A 253 -5.12 -3.03 17.31
C TRP A 253 -3.75 -3.02 16.65
N ASP A 254 -3.65 -2.28 15.57
CA ASP A 254 -2.43 -2.11 14.79
C ASP A 254 -2.25 -0.64 14.36
N ALA A 255 -1.03 -0.27 13.99
CA ALA A 255 -0.65 1.08 13.62
C ALA A 255 -1.16 1.47 12.21
N GLY A 256 -1.61 0.48 11.43
CA GLY A 256 -2.06 0.64 10.04
C GLY A 256 -1.00 1.16 9.08
N ALA A 257 -1.46 1.53 7.89
CA ALA A 257 -0.61 2.03 6.80
C ALA A 257 0.10 3.36 7.14
N TRP A 258 -0.47 4.15 8.04
CA TRP A 258 0.03 5.46 8.43
C TRP A 258 0.90 5.44 9.69
N GLU A 259 1.08 4.27 10.30
CA GLU A 259 2.01 4.03 11.40
C GLU A 259 1.70 4.85 12.66
N GLU A 260 0.42 5.05 12.92
CA GLU A 260 -0.05 5.89 14.01
C GLU A 260 -0.42 5.06 15.25
N LYS A 261 -1.13 5.69 16.20
CA LYS A 261 -1.69 5.01 17.36
C LYS A 261 -2.44 3.74 16.96
N LEU A 262 -2.27 2.71 17.79
CA LEU A 262 -2.86 1.40 17.61
C LEU A 262 -4.40 1.50 17.62
N ALA A 263 -5.03 1.03 16.55
CA ALA A 263 -6.49 0.99 16.42
C ALA A 263 -6.92 -0.22 15.58
N ALA A 264 -8.22 -0.54 15.58
CA ALA A 264 -8.77 -1.53 14.67
C ALA A 264 -8.90 -0.91 13.26
N ARG A 265 -7.90 -1.15 12.40
CA ARG A 265 -7.84 -0.53 11.07
C ARG A 265 -8.63 -1.36 10.04
N THR A 266 -9.63 -0.74 9.40
CA THR A 266 -10.47 -1.39 8.38
C THR A 266 -9.65 -1.91 7.21
N SER A 267 -8.66 -1.13 6.75
CA SER A 267 -7.72 -1.51 5.70
C SER A 267 -6.91 -2.76 6.06
N SER A 268 -6.28 -2.77 7.23
CA SER A 268 -5.52 -3.91 7.73
C SER A 268 -6.38 -5.16 7.85
N ILE A 269 -7.57 -5.05 8.46
CA ILE A 269 -8.48 -6.19 8.65
C ILE A 269 -8.93 -6.76 7.31
N GLY A 270 -9.29 -5.93 6.35
CA GLY A 270 -9.73 -6.44 5.05
C GLY A 270 -8.59 -7.01 4.20
N LEU A 271 -7.38 -6.43 4.23
CA LEU A 271 -6.21 -7.01 3.57
C LEU A 271 -5.87 -8.39 4.15
N VAL A 272 -5.92 -8.55 5.49
CA VAL A 272 -5.73 -9.86 6.12
C VAL A 272 -6.84 -10.82 5.72
N THR A 273 -8.09 -10.35 5.64
CA THR A 273 -9.24 -11.17 5.20
C THR A 273 -9.01 -11.71 3.79
N SER A 274 -8.59 -10.84 2.87
CA SER A 274 -8.27 -11.19 1.49
C SER A 274 -7.13 -12.20 1.38
N LEU A 275 -6.04 -11.98 2.12
CA LEU A 275 -4.91 -12.91 2.14
C LEU A 275 -5.32 -14.29 2.66
N GLN A 276 -6.12 -14.33 3.73
CA GLN A 276 -6.64 -15.58 4.28
C GLN A 276 -7.46 -16.35 3.25
N GLU A 277 -8.37 -15.67 2.55
CA GLU A 277 -9.15 -16.28 1.47
C GLU A 277 -8.26 -16.81 0.35
N ARG A 278 -7.27 -16.02 -0.10
CA ARG A 278 -6.35 -16.40 -1.17
C ARG A 278 -5.53 -17.65 -0.81
N LEU A 279 -4.89 -17.65 0.37
CA LEU A 279 -4.08 -18.77 0.85
C LEU A 279 -4.92 -20.04 1.04
N LEU A 280 -6.08 -19.93 1.68
CA LEU A 280 -6.96 -21.07 1.94
C LEU A 280 -7.54 -21.64 0.65
N SER A 281 -7.95 -20.78 -0.29
CA SER A 281 -8.49 -21.20 -1.59
C SER A 281 -7.42 -21.85 -2.46
N GLY A 282 -6.20 -21.27 -2.46
CA GLY A 282 -5.04 -21.81 -3.16
C GLY A 282 -4.67 -23.22 -2.67
N LEU A 283 -4.53 -23.41 -1.36
CA LEU A 283 -4.23 -24.72 -0.75
C LEU A 283 -5.29 -25.78 -1.03
N ARG A 284 -6.55 -25.36 -1.17
CA ARG A 284 -7.68 -26.23 -1.51
C ARG A 284 -7.85 -26.46 -3.00
N GLN A 285 -7.13 -25.73 -3.84
CA GLN A 285 -7.24 -25.79 -5.29
C GLN A 285 -8.69 -25.59 -5.77
N GLU A 286 -9.45 -24.71 -5.10
CA GLU A 286 -10.88 -24.50 -5.36
C GLU A 286 -11.16 -23.97 -6.78
N LYS A 287 -10.20 -23.24 -7.37
CA LYS A 287 -10.24 -22.87 -8.78
C LYS A 287 -9.41 -23.89 -9.55
N ALA A 288 -10.05 -24.67 -10.44
CA ALA A 288 -9.32 -25.44 -11.44
C ALA A 288 -8.50 -24.45 -12.28
N GLY A 289 -7.18 -24.49 -12.12
CA GLY A 289 -6.27 -23.55 -12.75
C GLY A 289 -4.98 -24.23 -13.19
N PHE A 290 -4.35 -23.67 -14.22
CA PHE A 290 -3.06 -24.14 -14.73
C PHE A 290 -1.94 -23.08 -14.55
N GLY A 291 -2.19 -22.09 -13.68
CA GLY A 291 -1.27 -20.97 -13.43
C GLY A 291 -0.09 -21.32 -12.50
N PRO A 292 0.99 -20.51 -12.49
CA PRO A 292 2.11 -20.71 -11.58
C PRO A 292 1.73 -20.70 -10.09
N GLU A 293 0.82 -19.82 -9.65
CA GLU A 293 0.34 -19.81 -8.26
C GLU A 293 -0.41 -21.11 -7.90
N TYR A 294 -1.20 -21.65 -8.83
CA TYR A 294 -1.87 -22.94 -8.61
C TYR A 294 -0.87 -24.08 -8.42
N ARG A 295 0.17 -24.14 -9.28
CA ARG A 295 1.27 -25.11 -9.14
C ARG A 295 2.03 -24.93 -7.82
N PHE A 296 2.32 -23.69 -7.45
CA PHE A 296 2.94 -23.35 -6.17
C PHE A 296 2.15 -23.93 -5.00
N PHE A 297 0.83 -23.74 -4.93
CA PHE A 297 0.03 -24.31 -3.84
C PHE A 297 -0.06 -25.84 -3.88
N GLY A 298 -0.03 -26.45 -5.07
CA GLY A 298 0.11 -27.90 -5.22
C GLY A 298 1.38 -28.42 -4.56
N GLU A 299 2.53 -27.81 -4.89
CA GLU A 299 3.82 -28.16 -4.30
C GLU A 299 3.88 -27.86 -2.79
N VAL A 300 3.25 -26.76 -2.33
CA VAL A 300 3.15 -26.47 -0.89
C VAL A 300 2.37 -27.55 -0.17
N ARG A 301 1.26 -28.02 -0.76
CA ARG A 301 0.43 -29.08 -0.17
C ARG A 301 1.17 -30.41 -0.09
N GLU A 302 1.87 -30.79 -1.17
CA GLU A 302 2.50 -32.09 -1.30
C GLU A 302 3.89 -32.15 -0.67
N GLY A 303 4.65 -31.06 -0.72
CA GLY A 303 6.04 -30.99 -0.25
C GLY A 303 6.24 -30.20 1.04
N THR A 304 5.53 -29.07 1.25
CA THR A 304 5.79 -28.19 2.40
C THR A 304 4.98 -28.55 3.64
N LEU A 305 3.69 -28.90 3.51
CA LEU A 305 2.85 -29.26 4.66
C LEU A 305 3.44 -30.41 5.51
N PRO A 306 3.98 -31.49 4.92
CA PRO A 306 4.63 -32.56 5.71
C PRO A 306 5.86 -32.09 6.50
N LEU A 307 6.52 -31.00 6.08
CA LEU A 307 7.72 -30.47 6.72
C LEU A 307 7.43 -29.54 7.90
N LEU A 308 6.16 -29.19 8.16
CA LEU A 308 5.81 -28.27 9.24
C LEU A 308 6.20 -28.81 10.61
N GLU A 309 5.91 -30.07 10.91
CA GLU A 309 6.25 -30.66 12.22
C GLU A 309 7.76 -30.78 12.45
N PRO A 310 8.56 -31.32 11.50
CA PRO A 310 10.02 -31.30 11.60
C PRO A 310 10.62 -29.90 11.75
N SER A 311 10.02 -28.90 11.09
CA SER A 311 10.60 -27.54 11.04
C SER A 311 10.20 -26.64 12.19
N LEU A 312 9.02 -26.87 12.80
CA LEU A 312 8.42 -25.98 13.80
C LEU A 312 8.21 -26.65 15.16
N GLY A 313 8.31 -27.98 15.22
CA GLY A 313 7.88 -28.79 16.35
C GLY A 313 6.37 -29.07 16.36
N ALA A 314 5.98 -30.17 16.99
CA ALA A 314 4.63 -30.73 16.96
C ALA A 314 3.54 -29.73 17.40
N THR A 315 3.80 -28.94 18.45
CA THR A 315 2.81 -28.00 19.00
C THR A 315 2.53 -26.86 18.02
N ALA A 316 3.57 -26.22 17.46
CA ALA A 316 3.41 -25.12 16.52
C ALA A 316 2.77 -25.60 15.21
N ALA A 317 3.27 -26.72 14.66
CA ALA A 317 2.72 -27.33 13.44
C ALA A 317 1.23 -27.67 13.58
N ARG A 318 0.81 -28.22 14.73
CA ARG A 318 -0.62 -28.49 15.00
C ARG A 318 -1.47 -27.22 14.99
N ARG A 319 -0.97 -26.10 15.51
CA ARG A 319 -1.69 -24.81 15.49
C ARG A 319 -1.79 -24.26 14.06
N VAL A 320 -0.72 -24.36 13.28
CA VAL A 320 -0.71 -23.98 11.86
C VAL A 320 -1.72 -24.80 11.07
N LEU A 321 -1.63 -26.13 11.14
CA LEU A 321 -2.56 -27.03 10.46
C LEU A 321 -4.02 -26.80 10.90
N ALA A 322 -4.26 -26.51 12.18
CA ALA A 322 -5.61 -26.20 12.68
C ALA A 322 -6.19 -24.90 12.09
N ALA A 323 -5.35 -23.89 11.85
CA ALA A 323 -5.75 -22.63 11.21
C ALA A 323 -6.09 -22.83 9.71
N LEU A 324 -5.36 -23.72 9.03
CA LEU A 324 -5.57 -24.05 7.61
C LEU A 324 -6.81 -24.93 7.37
N ARG A 325 -7.42 -25.50 8.41
CA ARG A 325 -8.63 -26.33 8.25
C ARG A 325 -9.79 -25.52 7.63
N PRO A 326 -10.59 -26.11 6.71
CA PRO A 326 -11.65 -25.39 6.03
C PRO A 326 -12.63 -24.68 6.96
N ARG A 327 -13.11 -25.36 8.00
CA ARG A 327 -14.04 -24.77 8.98
C ARG A 327 -13.41 -23.62 9.77
N THR A 328 -12.15 -23.76 10.18
CA THR A 328 -11.46 -22.70 10.94
C THR A 328 -11.24 -21.48 10.06
N GLY A 329 -10.70 -21.69 8.86
CA GLY A 329 -10.41 -20.64 7.89
C GLY A 329 -11.67 -19.90 7.47
N ALA A 330 -12.75 -20.62 7.10
CA ALA A 330 -14.03 -20.00 6.75
C ALA A 330 -14.59 -19.14 7.90
N ARG A 331 -14.58 -19.66 9.14
CA ARG A 331 -15.03 -18.89 10.31
C ARG A 331 -14.22 -17.61 10.51
N VAL A 332 -12.91 -17.68 10.35
CA VAL A 332 -12.00 -16.54 10.55
C VAL A 332 -12.16 -15.50 9.44
N VAL A 333 -12.33 -15.93 8.19
CA VAL A 333 -12.68 -15.04 7.07
C VAL A 333 -14.04 -14.38 7.29
N SER A 334 -15.06 -15.14 7.70
CA SER A 334 -16.39 -14.59 7.98
C SER A 334 -16.36 -13.51 9.06
N ARG A 335 -15.50 -13.64 10.08
CA ARG A 335 -15.32 -12.58 11.09
C ARG A 335 -14.70 -11.30 10.53
N GLY A 336 -13.73 -11.43 9.62
CA GLY A 336 -13.17 -10.29 8.90
C GLY A 336 -14.22 -9.60 8.03
N LEU A 337 -14.96 -10.36 7.23
CA LEU A 337 -16.05 -9.82 6.39
C LEU A 337 -17.18 -9.19 7.22
N GLU A 338 -17.58 -9.80 8.34
CA GLU A 338 -18.55 -9.24 9.28
C GLU A 338 -18.07 -7.87 9.80
N PHE A 339 -16.80 -7.78 10.22
CA PHE A 339 -16.20 -6.52 10.64
C PHE A 339 -16.26 -5.46 9.54
N LEU A 340 -15.83 -5.81 8.31
CA LEU A 340 -15.82 -4.91 7.16
C LEU A 340 -17.22 -4.41 6.84
N ARG A 341 -18.22 -5.31 6.80
CA ARG A 341 -19.61 -4.92 6.54
C ARG A 341 -20.12 -3.98 7.62
N THR A 342 -19.89 -4.27 8.90
CA THR A 342 -20.34 -3.38 9.98
C THR A 342 -19.66 -2.00 9.91
N HIS A 343 -18.34 -1.94 9.69
CA HIS A 343 -17.61 -0.66 9.66
C HIS A 343 -17.87 0.13 8.36
N ILE A 344 -18.02 -0.54 7.22
CA ILE A 344 -18.30 0.13 5.95
C ILE A 344 -19.79 0.53 5.84
N TYR A 345 -20.73 -0.26 6.37
CA TYR A 345 -22.16 0.05 6.23
C TYR A 345 -22.76 0.86 7.38
N HIS A 346 -22.35 0.62 8.64
CA HIS A 346 -23.12 1.06 9.81
C HIS A 346 -22.39 2.02 10.75
N GLU A 347 -21.08 1.89 10.94
CA GLU A 347 -20.41 2.51 12.09
C GLU A 347 -19.20 3.34 11.72
N CYS A 348 -19.44 4.47 11.06
CA CYS A 348 -18.42 5.51 10.93
C CYS A 348 -18.42 6.60 11.98
N GLY A 349 -19.38 6.58 12.92
CA GLY A 349 -19.42 7.51 14.05
C GLY A 349 -20.00 6.94 15.35
N LEU A 350 -20.53 5.71 15.35
CA LEU A 350 -21.21 5.14 16.53
C LEU A 350 -20.23 4.64 17.62
N ARG A 351 -18.99 4.29 17.26
CA ARG A 351 -18.00 3.84 18.24
C ARG A 351 -17.27 4.98 18.96
N GLU A 352 -17.19 6.16 18.36
CA GLU A 352 -16.69 7.36 19.04
C GLU A 352 -17.50 7.68 20.31
N ALA A 353 -18.81 7.37 20.30
CA ALA A 353 -19.71 7.62 21.41
C ALA A 353 -19.55 6.63 22.60
N LEU A 354 -18.92 5.47 22.40
CA LEU A 354 -18.84 4.42 23.44
C LEU A 354 -17.50 4.37 24.18
N THR A 355 -16.41 4.88 23.58
CA THR A 355 -15.08 4.84 24.20
C THR A 355 -14.55 6.20 24.65
N GLY A 356 -15.20 7.31 24.27
CA GLY A 356 -14.72 8.66 24.59
C GLY A 356 -13.37 9.01 23.95
N ASP A 357 -12.87 8.15 23.05
CA ASP A 357 -11.59 8.31 22.37
C ASP A 357 -11.87 8.46 20.88
N HIS A 358 -11.85 9.71 20.41
CA HIS A 358 -12.10 10.14 19.01
C HIS A 358 -11.15 9.51 17.98
N MET A 359 -10.17 8.69 18.41
CA MET A 359 -9.18 8.05 17.56
C MET A 359 -9.56 6.63 17.13
N ALA A 360 -10.61 6.02 17.71
CA ALA A 360 -10.82 4.57 17.64
C ALA A 360 -11.39 4.04 16.30
N THR A 361 -11.99 4.88 15.45
CA THR A 361 -12.55 4.47 14.15
C THR A 361 -12.44 5.59 13.12
N ARG A 362 -11.24 5.77 12.53
CA ARG A 362 -11.04 6.72 11.43
C ARG A 362 -11.70 6.20 10.17
N CYS A 363 -12.97 6.55 9.98
CA CYS A 363 -13.75 6.11 8.83
C CYS A 363 -13.47 6.87 7.54
N GLU A 364 -12.73 7.94 7.66
CA GLU A 364 -12.25 8.80 6.58
C GLU A 364 -10.74 8.58 6.50
N ASP A 365 -10.32 7.33 6.35
CA ASP A 365 -8.92 6.90 6.24
C ASP A 365 -8.67 6.46 4.81
N THR A 366 -7.88 7.19 4.01
CA THR A 366 -7.60 6.80 2.61
C THR A 366 -6.94 5.43 2.49
N ALA A 367 -6.29 4.91 3.54
CA ALA A 367 -5.73 3.57 3.52
C ALA A 367 -6.80 2.49 3.32
N ILE A 368 -8.09 2.77 3.57
CA ILE A 368 -9.18 1.82 3.28
C ILE A 368 -9.22 1.42 1.81
N PHE A 369 -8.72 2.27 0.92
CA PHE A 369 -8.61 1.94 -0.50
C PHE A 369 -7.61 0.81 -0.75
N HIS A 370 -6.73 0.51 0.21
CA HIS A 370 -5.82 -0.61 0.07
C HIS A 370 -6.53 -1.95 -0.18
N LEU A 371 -7.78 -2.04 0.29
CA LEU A 371 -8.67 -3.15 0.05
C LEU A 371 -8.99 -3.36 -1.42
N LEU A 372 -8.98 -2.32 -2.27
CA LEU A 372 -9.41 -2.45 -3.65
C LEU A 372 -8.35 -3.10 -4.56
N TRP A 373 -7.07 -3.17 -4.14
CA TRP A 373 -6.06 -3.94 -4.87
C TRP A 373 -6.13 -5.43 -4.61
N HIS A 374 -6.50 -5.80 -3.38
CA HIS A 374 -6.66 -7.18 -2.96
C HIS A 374 -8.02 -7.32 -2.30
N PRO A 375 -9.13 -7.16 -3.04
CA PRO A 375 -10.45 -7.19 -2.43
C PRO A 375 -10.73 -8.60 -1.91
N PRO A 376 -11.20 -8.73 -0.65
CA PRO A 376 -11.79 -9.98 -0.19
C PRO A 376 -12.90 -10.41 -1.15
N ARG A 377 -13.00 -11.69 -1.49
CA ARG A 377 -14.04 -12.23 -2.39
C ARG A 377 -15.45 -11.94 -1.90
N GLY A 378 -15.62 -11.80 -0.59
CA GLY A 378 -16.90 -11.44 0.04
C GLY A 378 -17.21 -9.94 0.04
N LEU A 379 -16.33 -9.10 -0.52
CA LEU A 379 -16.53 -7.67 -0.75
C LEU A 379 -17.17 -7.49 -2.13
N ASP A 380 -18.45 -7.16 -2.17
CA ASP A 380 -19.17 -6.88 -3.41
C ASP A 380 -18.86 -5.48 -3.95
N ASP A 381 -19.30 -5.24 -5.19
CA ASP A 381 -19.06 -3.97 -5.90
C ASP A 381 -19.78 -2.80 -5.25
N GLU A 382 -20.95 -3.04 -4.64
CA GLU A 382 -21.64 -2.01 -3.85
C GLU A 382 -20.76 -1.54 -2.70
N THR A 383 -20.14 -2.48 -1.97
CA THR A 383 -19.23 -2.14 -0.88
C THR A 383 -17.99 -1.42 -1.39
N ALA A 384 -17.41 -1.87 -2.52
CA ALA A 384 -16.25 -1.23 -3.13
C ALA A 384 -16.57 0.21 -3.61
N LEU A 385 -17.70 0.42 -4.26
CA LEU A 385 -18.19 1.75 -4.66
C LEU A 385 -18.46 2.64 -3.45
N ARG A 386 -18.95 2.07 -2.35
CA ARG A 386 -19.15 2.80 -1.10
C ARG A 386 -17.81 3.27 -0.50
N ILE A 387 -16.78 2.41 -0.51
CA ILE A 387 -15.40 2.79 -0.14
C ILE A 387 -14.96 4.01 -0.96
N VAL A 388 -15.12 3.95 -2.29
CA VAL A 388 -14.74 5.06 -3.18
C VAL A 388 -15.54 6.33 -2.91
N SER A 389 -16.86 6.22 -2.77
CA SER A 389 -17.72 7.39 -2.52
C SER A 389 -17.32 8.17 -1.27
N ARG A 390 -16.79 7.47 -0.26
CA ARG A 390 -16.31 8.09 0.97
C ARG A 390 -15.02 8.86 0.81
N LEU A 391 -14.19 8.53 -0.19
CA LEU A 391 -12.96 9.27 -0.44
C LEU A 391 -13.23 10.68 -0.95
N SER A 392 -14.39 10.95 -1.58
CA SER A 392 -14.73 12.30 -2.06
C SER A 392 -14.68 13.36 -0.95
N VAL A 393 -14.86 12.97 0.32
CA VAL A 393 -14.76 13.92 1.45
C VAL A 393 -13.31 14.24 1.86
N LEU A 394 -12.36 13.48 1.31
CA LEU A 394 -10.91 13.61 1.50
C LEU A 394 -10.24 14.25 0.28
N GLU A 395 -11.00 14.48 -0.79
CA GLU A 395 -10.52 15.08 -2.03
C GLU A 395 -10.22 16.56 -1.82
N GLY A 396 -9.01 16.96 -2.20
CA GLY A 396 -8.48 18.30 -2.14
C GLY A 396 -7.87 18.71 -3.49
N ALA A 397 -7.26 19.89 -3.54
CA ALA A 397 -6.76 20.48 -4.79
C ALA A 397 -5.54 19.74 -5.36
N SER A 398 -4.95 18.80 -4.62
CA SER A 398 -3.74 18.07 -4.99
C SER A 398 -3.85 16.56 -4.74
N GLY A 399 -5.08 16.06 -4.56
CA GLY A 399 -5.41 14.65 -4.42
C GLY A 399 -6.17 14.37 -3.13
N TYR A 400 -6.00 13.17 -2.56
CA TYR A 400 -6.75 12.74 -1.38
C TYR A 400 -5.90 12.85 -0.10
N ALA A 401 -6.37 13.62 0.88
CA ALA A 401 -5.78 13.71 2.22
C ALA A 401 -5.92 12.38 2.97
N ARG A 402 -4.99 12.05 3.89
CA ARG A 402 -5.07 10.76 4.62
C ARG A 402 -6.33 10.65 5.47
N TYR A 403 -6.71 11.77 6.07
CA TYR A 403 -7.90 11.97 6.86
C TYR A 403 -8.52 13.33 6.60
N ARG A 404 -9.81 13.50 6.87
CA ARG A 404 -10.46 14.81 6.78
C ARG A 404 -9.78 15.82 7.72
N ASP A 405 -9.36 15.33 8.88
CA ASP A 405 -8.68 16.09 9.92
C ASP A 405 -7.19 15.67 10.01
N ASP A 406 -6.51 15.48 8.88
CA ASP A 406 -5.15 14.93 8.84
C ASP A 406 -4.13 15.82 9.57
N TRP A 407 -3.84 15.48 10.83
CA TRP A 407 -2.92 16.18 11.73
C TRP A 407 -1.52 16.44 11.16
N PHE A 408 -1.02 15.68 10.17
CA PHE A 408 0.29 15.95 9.55
C PHE A 408 0.27 17.21 8.67
N LEU A 409 -0.89 17.60 8.15
CA LEU A 409 -1.07 18.92 7.53
C LEU A 409 -0.97 20.06 8.58
N TYR A 410 -1.11 19.72 9.87
CA TYR A 410 -1.15 20.65 11.01
C TYR A 410 0.04 20.46 11.97
N GLY A 411 1.00 19.57 11.64
CA GLY A 411 2.00 19.00 12.56
C GLY A 411 3.04 19.97 13.12
N ALA A 412 3.04 21.22 12.65
CA ALA A 412 3.93 22.24 13.18
C ALA A 412 3.62 22.62 14.65
N ALA A 413 2.37 22.38 15.11
CA ALA A 413 1.90 22.70 16.47
C ALA A 413 2.44 21.84 17.60
N GLU A 414 2.48 20.53 17.41
CA GLU A 414 3.11 19.66 18.40
C GLU A 414 4.64 19.79 18.34
N ALA A 415 5.23 19.91 17.15
CA ALA A 415 6.67 20.12 16.99
C ALA A 415 7.16 21.40 17.71
N ALA A 416 6.40 22.50 17.62
CA ALA A 416 6.70 23.74 18.34
C ALA A 416 6.62 23.58 19.87
N LYS A 417 5.63 22.84 20.37
CA LYS A 417 5.44 22.56 21.79
C LYS A 417 6.55 21.67 22.37
N TYR A 418 6.94 20.62 21.64
CA TYR A 418 8.05 19.75 22.01
C TYR A 418 9.38 20.48 21.91
N ALA A 419 9.57 21.28 20.87
CA ALA A 419 10.74 22.12 20.71
C ALA A 419 10.88 23.12 21.87
N ASP A 420 9.81 23.81 22.27
CA ASP A 420 9.85 24.70 23.43
C ASP A 420 10.15 23.97 24.74
N ALA A 421 9.50 22.83 24.98
CA ALA A 421 9.72 22.02 26.17
C ALA A 421 11.16 21.50 26.28
N LEU A 422 11.85 21.34 25.14
CA LEU A 422 13.22 20.88 25.03
C LEU A 422 14.24 22.03 24.80
N GLY A 423 13.80 23.29 24.73
CA GLY A 423 14.67 24.43 24.40
C GLY A 423 15.20 24.44 22.96
N LEU A 424 14.54 23.70 22.07
CA LEU A 424 14.86 23.48 20.66
C LEU A 424 14.01 24.34 19.72
N SER A 425 13.46 25.47 20.17
CA SER A 425 12.58 26.33 19.34
C SER A 425 13.20 26.71 17.99
N ASP A 426 14.53 26.80 17.95
CA ASP A 426 15.29 27.12 16.76
C ASP A 426 15.45 25.93 15.80
N SER A 427 15.03 24.71 16.13
CA SER A 427 15.16 23.54 15.26
C SER A 427 13.86 23.08 14.61
N VAL A 428 12.75 23.80 14.82
CA VAL A 428 11.47 23.47 14.19
C VAL A 428 11.56 23.83 12.71
N ALA A 429 11.40 22.84 11.84
CA ALA A 429 11.30 23.04 10.41
C ALA A 429 9.83 22.85 9.97
N ILE A 430 9.35 23.75 9.11
CA ILE A 430 8.01 23.71 8.52
C ILE A 430 8.13 23.66 7.00
N PRO A 431 7.14 23.13 6.27
CA PRO A 431 7.14 23.17 4.80
C PRO A 431 7.33 24.60 4.27
N ASP A 432 8.09 24.75 3.18
CA ASP A 432 8.44 26.07 2.62
C ASP A 432 7.59 26.51 1.42
N GLY A 433 6.63 25.69 0.98
CA GLY A 433 5.80 25.96 -0.21
C GLY A 433 6.41 25.49 -1.53
N LEU A 434 7.65 25.02 -1.55
CA LEU A 434 8.39 24.62 -2.76
C LEU A 434 8.79 23.13 -2.73
N GLY A 435 8.20 22.34 -1.83
CA GLY A 435 8.55 20.94 -1.61
C GLY A 435 9.79 20.74 -0.73
N GLY A 436 10.32 21.82 -0.13
CA GLY A 436 11.36 21.79 0.89
C GLY A 436 10.82 22.07 2.29
N TYR A 437 11.75 22.22 3.24
CA TYR A 437 11.44 22.64 4.60
C TYR A 437 12.27 23.88 4.94
N LYS A 438 11.63 24.89 5.51
CA LYS A 438 12.28 26.08 6.07
C LYS A 438 12.28 26.00 7.59
N ARG A 439 13.25 26.66 8.22
CA ARG A 439 13.20 26.92 9.66
C ARG A 439 11.97 27.78 9.98
N ALA A 440 11.19 27.38 10.97
CA ALA A 440 10.04 28.15 11.44
C ALA A 440 10.49 29.50 12.00
N SER A 441 9.87 30.58 11.55
CA SER A 441 10.10 31.91 12.13
C SER A 441 9.39 32.03 13.48
N ALA A 442 9.75 33.05 14.26
CA ALA A 442 9.04 33.37 15.50
C ALA A 442 7.54 33.63 15.27
N GLN A 443 7.19 34.18 14.10
CA GLN A 443 5.81 34.44 13.71
C GLN A 443 5.06 33.15 13.37
N ASP A 444 5.72 32.21 12.67
CA ASP A 444 5.15 30.88 12.40
C ASP A 444 4.87 30.15 13.72
N LEU A 445 5.85 30.12 14.63
CA LEU A 445 5.70 29.49 15.95
C LEU A 445 4.59 30.15 16.80
N ALA A 446 4.41 31.48 16.71
CA ALA A 446 3.36 32.18 17.43
C ALA A 446 1.96 31.80 16.90
N LEU A 447 1.78 31.74 15.57
CA LEU A 447 0.52 31.33 14.94
C LEU A 447 0.18 29.89 15.31
N ILE A 448 1.16 29.00 15.18
CA ILE A 448 1.09 27.59 15.54
C ILE A 448 0.65 27.38 17.01
N ARG A 449 1.24 28.14 17.95
CA ARG A 449 0.88 28.08 19.37
C ARG A 449 -0.50 28.67 19.65
N GLN A 450 -0.91 29.70 18.91
CA GLN A 450 -2.22 30.32 19.05
C GLN A 450 -3.31 29.32 18.62
N GLU A 451 -3.17 28.70 17.46
CA GLU A 451 -4.10 27.66 16.96
C GLU A 451 -4.19 26.47 17.93
N HIS A 452 -3.08 26.05 18.56
CA HIS A 452 -3.09 25.00 19.59
C HIS A 452 -3.83 25.41 20.89
N LYS A 453 -3.59 26.64 21.37
CA LYS A 453 -4.15 27.12 22.65
C LYS A 453 -5.66 27.33 22.58
N GLU A 454 -6.16 27.79 21.45
CA GLU A 454 -7.57 28.10 21.30
C GLU A 454 -8.44 26.82 21.23
N ARG A 455 -7.84 25.63 21.02
CA ARG A 455 -8.51 24.31 20.83
C ARG A 455 -9.60 24.30 19.76
N THR A 456 -9.96 25.44 19.21
CA THR A 456 -10.57 25.66 17.91
C THR A 456 -9.55 25.27 16.85
N TYR A 457 -9.28 23.98 16.71
CA TYR A 457 -9.09 23.42 15.38
C TYR A 457 -10.45 23.46 14.66
N ASP A 458 -11.02 24.66 14.52
CA ASP A 458 -11.93 24.92 13.42
C ASP A 458 -11.03 24.94 12.19
N LYS A 459 -10.80 23.72 11.69
CA LYS A 459 -10.52 23.23 10.34
C LYS A 459 -10.40 24.30 9.25
N ASN A 460 -9.58 25.32 9.45
CA ASN A 460 -9.43 26.38 8.47
C ASN A 460 -8.40 25.92 7.43
N MET A 461 -8.88 25.16 6.45
CA MET A 461 -8.09 24.71 5.30
C MET A 461 -7.43 25.88 4.56
N GLU A 462 -7.98 27.10 4.63
CA GLU A 462 -7.31 28.29 4.06
C GLU A 462 -5.99 28.59 4.78
N ASN A 463 -5.89 28.36 6.09
CA ASN A 463 -4.64 28.55 6.83
C ASN A 463 -3.61 27.47 6.49
N VAL A 464 -4.02 26.21 6.27
CA VAL A 464 -3.14 25.13 5.81
C VAL A 464 -2.61 25.43 4.40
N VAL A 465 -3.49 25.84 3.49
CA VAL A 465 -3.11 26.27 2.14
C VAL A 465 -2.22 27.52 2.17
N ARG A 466 -2.43 28.43 3.13
CA ARG A 466 -1.59 29.62 3.33
C ARG A 466 -0.20 29.28 3.89
N MET A 467 -0.11 28.34 4.83
CA MET A 467 1.14 27.94 5.48
C MET A 467 1.97 26.96 4.64
N GLY A 468 1.31 25.97 4.06
CA GLY A 468 1.90 24.99 3.15
C GLY A 468 2.05 25.52 1.72
N GLY A 469 1.36 26.57 1.31
CA GLY A 469 1.28 26.97 -0.10
C GLY A 469 0.23 26.16 -0.87
N GLN A 470 -0.37 26.78 -1.90
CA GLN A 470 -1.25 26.08 -2.84
C GLN A 470 -0.46 24.94 -3.49
N GLY A 471 -0.95 23.70 -3.38
CA GLY A 471 -0.32 22.53 -4.00
C GLY A 471 0.54 21.65 -3.08
N LEU A 472 0.63 21.93 -1.78
CA LEU A 472 1.37 21.11 -0.80
C LEU A 472 0.47 20.21 0.07
N GLU A 473 -0.62 19.67 -0.49
CA GLU A 473 -1.28 18.54 0.20
C GLU A 473 -0.30 17.35 0.27
N ALA A 474 -0.37 16.59 1.35
CA ALA A 474 0.67 15.65 1.76
C ALA A 474 1.11 14.72 0.61
N GLN A 475 2.43 14.45 0.51
CA GLN A 475 3.10 13.54 -0.44
C GLN A 475 2.59 12.08 -0.43
N TRP A 476 1.56 11.79 0.35
CA TRP A 476 0.87 10.51 0.51
C TRP A 476 -0.49 10.50 -0.18
N THR A 477 -0.68 11.35 -1.19
CA THR A 477 -1.92 11.35 -1.95
C THR A 477 -2.11 10.00 -2.61
N MET A 478 -3.34 9.52 -2.53
CA MET A 478 -3.81 8.42 -3.34
C MET A 478 -3.99 8.96 -4.77
N PRO A 479 -3.12 8.62 -5.73
CA PRO A 479 -3.20 9.17 -7.07
C PRO A 479 -4.47 8.70 -7.77
N ASP A 480 -5.03 9.58 -8.58
CA ASP A 480 -6.25 9.39 -9.37
C ASP A 480 -6.18 8.17 -10.29
N ALA A 481 -4.96 7.70 -10.56
CA ALA A 481 -4.69 6.39 -11.15
C ALA A 481 -5.47 5.25 -10.53
N TYR A 482 -5.55 5.24 -9.20
CA TYR A 482 -6.03 4.10 -8.47
C TYR A 482 -7.54 4.00 -8.60
N LEU A 483 -8.21 5.14 -8.49
CA LEU A 483 -9.63 5.27 -8.81
C LEU A 483 -9.89 4.97 -10.28
N THR A 484 -8.98 5.38 -11.16
CA THR A 484 -9.05 5.04 -12.58
C THR A 484 -8.98 3.54 -12.83
N SER A 485 -7.99 2.83 -12.25
CA SER A 485 -7.86 1.36 -12.37
C SER A 485 -9.13 0.68 -11.88
N PHE A 486 -9.60 1.08 -10.70
CA PHE A 486 -10.77 0.52 -10.08
C PHE A 486 -12.01 0.66 -10.97
N TYR A 487 -12.33 1.88 -11.43
CA TYR A 487 -13.48 2.09 -12.29
C TYR A 487 -13.33 1.44 -13.68
N ALA A 488 -12.11 1.34 -14.20
CA ALA A 488 -11.84 0.65 -15.45
C ALA A 488 -12.02 -0.88 -15.32
N GLU A 489 -11.64 -1.46 -14.19
CA GLU A 489 -11.90 -2.88 -13.87
C GLU A 489 -13.40 -3.16 -13.69
N LEU A 490 -14.14 -2.27 -13.02
CA LEU A 490 -15.60 -2.37 -12.93
C LEU A 490 -16.24 -2.32 -14.33
N TYR A 491 -15.83 -1.38 -15.17
CA TYR A 491 -16.30 -1.29 -16.55
C TYR A 491 -15.99 -2.56 -17.34
N ALA A 492 -14.76 -3.06 -17.26
CA ALA A 492 -14.36 -4.28 -17.95
C ALA A 492 -15.16 -5.53 -17.56
N ARG A 493 -15.65 -5.59 -16.32
CA ARG A 493 -16.45 -6.70 -15.84
C ARG A 493 -17.92 -6.54 -16.19
N ASP A 494 -18.47 -5.34 -16.04
CA ASP A 494 -19.91 -5.10 -16.04
C ASP A 494 -20.42 -4.43 -17.34
N GLY A 495 -19.53 -3.84 -18.13
CA GLY A 495 -19.83 -3.15 -19.39
C GLY A 495 -20.54 -1.79 -19.21
N GLU A 496 -20.71 -1.29 -17.98
CA GLU A 496 -21.44 -0.05 -17.71
C GLU A 496 -20.64 1.20 -18.07
N GLU A 497 -21.06 1.94 -19.10
CA GLU A 497 -20.41 3.19 -19.54
C GLU A 497 -20.20 4.23 -18.43
N THR A 498 -21.03 4.22 -17.39
CA THR A 498 -20.90 5.11 -16.22
C THR A 498 -19.57 4.90 -15.50
N PHE A 499 -19.06 3.66 -15.41
CA PHE A 499 -17.76 3.37 -14.83
C PHE A 499 -16.63 3.81 -15.75
N LEU A 500 -16.76 3.58 -17.06
CA LEU A 500 -15.83 4.10 -18.06
C LEU A 500 -15.69 5.63 -17.96
N ARG A 501 -16.81 6.35 -17.89
CA ARG A 501 -16.84 7.81 -17.68
C ARG A 501 -16.15 8.22 -16.40
N LYS A 502 -16.44 7.56 -15.28
CA LYS A 502 -15.80 7.86 -13.98
C LYS A 502 -14.30 7.60 -14.00
N ALA A 503 -13.87 6.47 -14.57
CA ALA A 503 -12.45 6.21 -14.73
C ALA A 503 -11.77 7.29 -15.58
N PHE A 504 -12.41 7.81 -16.63
CA PHE A 504 -11.89 8.97 -17.37
C PHE A 504 -11.89 10.26 -16.57
N THR A 505 -12.94 10.55 -15.79
CA THR A 505 -13.00 11.73 -14.95
C THR A 505 -11.90 11.69 -13.89
N MET A 506 -11.70 10.56 -13.23
CA MET A 506 -10.61 10.38 -12.27
C MET A 506 -9.27 10.46 -12.98
N ALA A 507 -9.14 9.85 -14.15
CA ALA A 507 -7.97 10.04 -14.98
C ALA A 507 -7.79 11.47 -15.46
N ALA A 508 -8.76 12.37 -15.30
CA ALA A 508 -8.71 13.75 -15.75
C ALA A 508 -8.41 14.78 -14.66
N LEU A 509 -8.50 14.35 -13.40
CA LEU A 509 -8.01 15.05 -12.22
C LEU A 509 -6.52 14.72 -12.04
#